data_AF-A0A0R3QVU2-F1
#
_entry.id   AF-A0A0R3QVU2-F1
#
_cell.length_a   1.000
_cell.length_b   1.000
_cell.length_c   1.000
_cell.angle_alpha   90.00
_cell.angle_beta   90.00
_cell.angle_gamma   90.00
#
_symmetry.space_group_name_H-M   'P 1'
#
loop_
_entity.id
_entity.type
_entity.pdbx_description
1 polymer ?
#
loop_
_entity_poly.entity_id
_entity_poly.type
_entity_poly.pdbx_seq_one_letter_code
_entity_poly.pdbx_strand_id
1 'polypeptide(L)'
;MAYEIADYDREKEKIWDFLTTFYHEEADGMKLFPYDKQIARLAEREQVGLYINMDDVNEYDPVLYVAIQQNARRYHMLFGDVIDSLIQQKLGEKQVCKLFYIL
;
A
#
# COMPACT_ATOMS: atom_id res chain seq x y z
N MET A 1 13.52 10.87 -27.84
CA MET A 1 12.63 10.05 -26.99
C MET A 1 12.65 10.67 -25.62
N ALA A 2 11.60 11.43 -25.30
CA ALA A 2 11.47 11.98 -23.95
C ALA A 2 11.39 10.79 -23.01
N TYR A 3 12.33 10.73 -22.07
CA TYR A 3 12.13 9.92 -20.89
C TYR A 3 10.92 10.55 -20.23
N GLU A 4 9.75 9.94 -20.36
CA GLU A 4 8.64 10.31 -19.52
C GLU A 4 9.18 10.10 -18.11
N ILE A 5 9.38 11.21 -17.39
CA ILE A 5 9.55 11.18 -15.95
C ILE A 5 8.29 10.47 -15.49
N ALA A 6 8.38 9.17 -15.23
CA ALA A 6 7.29 8.45 -14.63
C ALA A 6 6.91 9.28 -13.41
N ASP A 7 5.71 9.85 -13.41
CA ASP A 7 5.22 10.69 -12.34
C ASP A 7 4.99 9.75 -11.15
N TYR A 8 6.06 9.42 -10.43
CA TYR A 8 6.02 8.56 -9.26
C TYR A 8 5.08 9.13 -8.20
N ASP A 9 4.82 10.44 -8.22
CA ASP A 9 3.81 11.09 -7.40
C ASP A 9 2.39 10.63 -7.78
N ARG A 10 2.05 10.53 -9.07
CA ARG A 10 0.76 9.99 -9.52
C ARG A 10 0.62 8.51 -9.18
N GLU A 11 1.71 7.76 -9.26
CA GLU A 11 1.71 6.35 -8.88
C GLU A 11 1.55 6.17 -7.38
N LYS A 12 2.16 7.04 -6.56
CA LYS A 12 1.94 7.07 -5.11
C LYS A 12 0.48 7.33 -4.77
N GLU A 13 -0.16 8.29 -5.45
CA GLU A 13 -1.60 8.57 -5.27
C GLU A 13 -2.45 7.34 -5.62
N LYS A 14 -2.17 6.66 -6.74
CA LYS A 14 -2.87 5.42 -7.11
C LYS A 14 -2.70 4.31 -6.08
N ILE A 15 -1.50 4.14 -5.55
CA ILE A 15 -1.22 3.13 -4.51
C ILE A 15 -1.96 3.48 -3.23
N TRP A 16 -2.01 4.76 -2.87
CA TRP A 16 -2.75 5.24 -1.71
C TRP A 16 -4.25 5.01 -1.86
N ASP A 17 -4.80 5.35 -3.03
CA ASP A 17 -6.20 5.11 -3.37
C ASP A 17 -6.52 3.61 -3.34
N PHE A 18 -5.65 2.76 -3.89
CA PHE A 18 -5.79 1.31 -3.83
C PHE A 18 -5.86 0.80 -2.39
N LEU A 19 -4.89 1.16 -1.54
CA LEU A 19 -4.85 0.68 -0.15
C LEU A 19 -6.06 1.13 0.68
N THR A 20 -6.64 2.29 0.36
CA THR A 20 -7.76 2.87 1.12
C THR A 20 -9.13 2.46 0.56
N THR A 21 -9.23 2.30 -0.76
CA THR A 21 -10.50 2.04 -1.47
C THR A 21 -10.73 0.56 -1.70
N PHE A 22 -9.69 -0.29 -1.67
CA PHE A 22 -9.86 -1.71 -1.94
C PHE A 22 -10.64 -2.40 -0.81
N TYR A 23 -11.84 -2.86 -1.15
CA TYR A 23 -12.67 -3.70 -0.31
C TYR A 23 -12.96 -5.02 -1.02
N HIS A 24 -12.97 -6.10 -0.25
CA HIS A 24 -13.45 -7.39 -0.68
C HIS A 24 -14.85 -7.61 -0.10
N GLU A 25 -15.81 -7.96 -0.96
CA GLU A 25 -17.15 -8.33 -0.52
C GLU A 25 -17.15 -9.83 -0.22
N GLU A 26 -17.20 -10.16 1.08
CA GLU A 26 -17.41 -11.54 1.51
C GLU A 26 -18.83 -12.00 1.16
N ALA A 27 -19.04 -13.32 1.10
CA ALA A 27 -20.33 -13.94 0.78
C ALA A 27 -21.47 -13.54 1.75
N ASP A 28 -21.14 -13.02 2.92
CA ASP A 28 -22.08 -12.52 3.95
C ASP A 28 -22.51 -11.06 3.73
N GLY A 29 -22.11 -10.44 2.61
CA GLY A 29 -22.44 -9.04 2.26
C GLY A 29 -21.66 -7.99 3.07
N MET A 30 -20.65 -8.43 3.83
CA MET A 30 -19.81 -7.54 4.64
C MET A 30 -18.61 -7.05 3.82
N LYS A 31 -18.49 -5.73 3.69
CA LYS A 31 -17.33 -5.09 3.03
C LYS A 31 -16.13 -5.16 3.97
N LEU A 32 -15.18 -6.03 3.66
CA LEU A 32 -13.94 -6.14 4.38
C LEU A 32 -12.86 -5.36 3.65
N PHE A 33 -12.14 -4.52 4.38
CA PHE A 33 -10.95 -3.83 3.90
C PHE A 33 -9.73 -4.61 4.41
N PRO A 34 -9.26 -5.65 3.69
CA PRO A 34 -8.20 -6.52 4.16
C PRO A 34 -6.90 -5.73 4.39
N TYR A 35 -6.61 -4.75 3.51
CA TYR A 35 -5.39 -3.94 3.59
C TYR A 35 -5.46 -2.90 4.71
N ASP A 36 -6.57 -2.17 4.85
CA ASP A 36 -6.75 -1.21 5.95
C ASP A 36 -6.66 -1.88 7.33
N LYS A 37 -7.25 -3.08 7.46
CA LYS A 37 -7.16 -3.87 8.69
C LYS A 37 -5.73 -4.34 8.97
N GLN A 38 -4.99 -4.76 7.95
CA GLN A 38 -3.57 -5.11 8.11
C GLN A 38 -2.72 -3.91 8.50
N ILE A 39 -2.99 -2.72 7.94
CA ILE A 39 -2.30 -1.47 8.31
C ILE A 39 -2.59 -1.11 9.77
N ALA A 40 -3.83 -1.26 10.24
CA ALA A 40 -4.18 -1.05 11.65
C ALA A 40 -3.40 -2.01 12.58
N ARG A 41 -3.29 -3.29 12.21
CA ARG A 41 -2.49 -4.28 12.97
C ARG A 41 -0.99 -3.98 12.97
N LEU A 42 -0.49 -3.45 11.86
CA LEU A 42 0.90 -3.00 11.72
C LEU A 42 1.16 -1.77 12.61
N ALA A 43 0.20 -0.84 12.68
CA ALA A 43 0.23 0.32 13.55
C ALA A 43 0.21 -0.07 15.05
N GLU A 44 -0.58 -1.08 15.43
CA GLU A 44 -0.62 -1.62 16.79
C GLU A 44 0.60 -2.49 17.15
N ARG A 45 1.53 -2.72 16.20
CA ARG A 45 2.65 -3.65 16.31
C ARG A 45 2.23 -5.09 16.62
N GLU A 46 1.00 -5.47 16.27
CA GLU A 46 0.49 -6.84 16.35
C GLU A 46 1.06 -7.68 15.19
N GLN A 47 1.14 -7.08 14.00
CA GLN A 47 1.63 -7.72 12.78
C GLN A 47 2.87 -7.00 12.27
N VAL A 48 3.84 -7.75 11.75
CA VAL A 48 5.17 -7.22 11.42
C VAL A 48 5.42 -7.07 9.91
N GLY A 49 4.65 -7.77 9.09
CA GLY A 49 4.74 -7.70 7.63
C GLY A 49 3.35 -7.68 7.00
N LEU A 50 3.19 -6.90 5.93
CA LEU A 50 1.97 -6.80 5.14
C LEU A 50 2.19 -7.48 3.79
N TYR A 51 1.25 -8.34 3.39
CA TYR A 51 1.30 -9.05 2.11
C TYR A 51 0.21 -8.51 1.20
N ILE A 52 0.62 -8.03 0.02
CA ILE A 52 -0.28 -7.54 -1.03
C ILE A 52 -0.34 -8.60 -2.12
N ASN A 53 -1.55 -9.04 -2.46
CA ASN A 53 -1.75 -9.93 -3.59
C ASN A 53 -1.64 -9.14 -4.89
N MET A 54 -0.82 -9.64 -5.83
CA MET A 54 -0.67 -8.97 -7.12
C MET A 54 -1.92 -9.10 -7.99
N ASP A 55 -2.73 -10.14 -7.79
CA ASP A 55 -4.01 -10.32 -8.48
C ASP A 55 -5.00 -9.19 -8.14
N ASP A 56 -5.09 -8.81 -6.86
CA ASP A 56 -5.93 -7.70 -6.39
C ASP A 56 -5.51 -6.36 -7.02
N VAL A 57 -4.20 -6.14 -7.14
CA VAL A 57 -3.66 -4.94 -7.80
C VAL A 57 -4.00 -4.94 -9.29
N ASN A 58 -3.91 -6.10 -9.94
CA ASN A 58 -4.26 -6.24 -11.36
C ASN A 58 -5.77 -6.08 -11.62
N GLU A 59 -6.62 -6.52 -10.70
CA GLU A 59 -8.07 -6.33 -10.76
C GLU A 59 -8.44 -4.85 -10.62
N TYR A 60 -7.73 -4.11 -9.76
CA TYR A 60 -7.98 -2.69 -9.55
C TYR A 60 -7.37 -1.80 -10.64
N ASP A 61 -6.07 -1.92 -10.91
CA ASP A 61 -5.36 -1.18 -11.96
C ASP A 61 -4.31 -2.08 -12.66
N PRO A 62 -4.63 -2.64 -13.85
CA PRO A 62 -3.68 -3.46 -14.59
C PRO A 62 -2.47 -2.67 -15.09
N VAL A 63 -2.58 -1.33 -15.21
CA VAL A 63 -1.43 -0.48 -15.57
C VAL A 63 -0.42 -0.46 -14.44
N LEU A 64 -0.89 -0.32 -13.20
CA LEU A 64 -0.03 -0.38 -12.02
C LEU A 64 0.64 -1.75 -11.88
N TYR A 65 -0.08 -2.84 -12.15
CA TYR A 65 0.49 -4.19 -12.16
C TYR A 65 1.66 -4.33 -13.14
N VAL A 66 1.49 -3.89 -14.39
CA VAL A 66 2.56 -3.93 -15.40
C VAL A 66 3.75 -3.06 -14.98
N ALA A 67 3.49 -1.89 -14.38
CA ALA A 67 4.53 -1.00 -13.93
C ALA A 67 5.36 -1.61 -12.78
N ILE A 68 4.70 -2.27 -11.81
CA ILE A 68 5.35 -3.03 -10.75
C ILE A 68 6.21 -4.16 -11.34
N GLN A 69 5.70 -4.90 -12.33
CA GLN A 69 6.49 -5.96 -12.99
C GLN A 69 7.74 -5.42 -13.69
N GLN A 70 7.66 -4.22 -14.28
CA GLN A 70 8.80 -3.59 -14.94
C GLN A 70 9.86 -3.07 -13.95
N ASN A 71 9.46 -2.62 -12.75
CA ASN A 71 10.40 -2.04 -11.78
C ASN A 71 10.08 -2.33 -10.31
N ALA A 72 9.96 -3.61 -9.97
CA ALA A 72 9.53 -4.06 -8.64
C ALA A 72 10.32 -3.45 -7.47
N ARG A 73 11.64 -3.23 -7.64
CA ARG A 73 12.49 -2.65 -6.59
C ARG A 73 12.08 -1.23 -6.22
N ARG A 74 11.75 -0.40 -7.21
CA ARG A 74 11.37 1.00 -6.97
C ARG A 74 9.96 1.08 -6.41
N TYR A 75 9.01 0.31 -6.97
CA TYR A 75 7.66 0.26 -6.43
C TYR A 75 7.66 -0.26 -4.99
N HIS A 76 8.51 -1.23 -4.63
CA HIS A 76 8.61 -1.67 -3.24
C HIS A 76 8.94 -0.52 -2.27
N MET A 77 9.87 0.38 -2.63
CA MET A 77 10.16 1.58 -1.85
C MET A 77 8.98 2.57 -1.83
N LEU A 78 8.30 2.78 -2.97
CA LEU A 78 7.13 3.65 -3.05
C LEU A 78 5.97 3.14 -2.18
N PHE A 79 5.70 1.84 -2.19
CA PHE A 79 4.72 1.20 -1.31
C PHE A 79 5.11 1.39 0.16
N GLY A 80 6.38 1.23 0.50
CA GLY A 80 6.89 1.51 1.85
C GLY A 80 6.59 2.94 2.29
N ASP A 81 6.91 3.95 1.46
CA ASP A 81 6.62 5.36 1.76
C ASP A 81 5.12 5.62 1.98
N VAL A 82 4.26 5.03 1.15
CA VAL A 82 2.80 5.22 1.23
C VAL A 82 2.23 4.53 2.47
N ILE A 83 2.69 3.31 2.77
CA ILE A 83 2.27 2.57 3.98
C ILE A 83 2.73 3.31 5.23
N ASP A 84 3.97 3.82 5.28
CA ASP A 84 4.46 4.62 6.40
C ASP A 84 3.60 5.87 6.62
N SER A 85 3.21 6.54 5.54
CA SER A 85 2.32 7.71 5.61
C SER A 85 0.91 7.33 6.13
N LEU A 86 0.37 6.20 5.70
CA LEU A 86 -0.91 5.67 6.15
C LEU A 86 -0.87 5.24 7.63
N ILE A 87 0.20 4.58 8.07
CA ILE A 87 0.42 4.22 9.48
C ILE A 87 0.48 5.50 10.31
N GLN A 88 1.25 6.50 9.90
CA GLN A 88 1.31 7.79 10.60
C GLN A 88 -0.07 8.45 10.72
N GLN A 89 -0.88 8.39 9.66
CA GLN A 89 -2.25 8.91 9.69
C GLN A 89 -3.14 8.15 10.68
N LYS A 90 -3.01 6.83 10.78
CA LYS A 90 -3.78 5.97 11.70
C LYS A 90 -3.31 6.09 13.15
N LEU A 91 -2.01 6.21 13.38
CA LEU A 91 -1.40 6.34 14.71
C LEU A 91 -1.57 7.76 15.28
N GLY A 92 -1.72 8.78 14.42
CA GLY A 92 -1.79 10.19 14.81
C GLY A 92 -0.51 10.66 15.51
N GLU A 93 -0.60 11.70 16.36
CA GLU A 93 0.54 12.21 17.16
C GLU A 93 1.10 11.20 18.18
N LYS A 94 0.48 10.02 18.33
CA LYS A 94 0.94 9.00 19.26
C LYS A 94 2.03 8.15 18.64
N GLN A 95 3.27 8.63 18.81
CA GLN A 95 4.55 7.92 18.65
C GLN A 95 5.24 8.08 17.29
N VAL A 96 5.97 9.19 17.20
CA VAL A 96 7.22 9.30 16.44
C VAL A 96 8.24 8.33 17.05
N CYS A 97 8.20 7.06 16.69
CA CYS A 97 9.29 6.14 16.94
C CYS A 97 9.64 5.43 15.64
N LYS A 98 10.45 6.13 14.82
CA LYS A 98 11.35 5.53 13.84
C LYS A 98 12.21 4.47 14.54
N LEU A 99 11.73 3.25 14.69
CA LEU A 99 12.57 2.13 15.07
C LEU A 99 11.95 0.85 14.55
N PHE A 100 12.70 0.23 13.63
CA PHE A 100 12.50 -1.06 12.99
C PHE A 100 11.46 -1.09 11.87
N TYR A 101 11.91 -0.93 10.62
CA TYR A 101 11.83 -2.02 9.63
C TYR A 101 12.88 -1.79 8.52
N ILE A 102 14.10 -2.23 8.80
CA ILE A 102 15.02 -2.72 7.77
C ILE A 102 15.33 -4.16 8.17
N LEU A 103 14.79 -5.11 7.41
CA LEU A 103 15.43 -6.38 7.05
C LEU A 103 14.62 -7.06 5.96
#